data_AF-A0A9E6DEW6-F1
#
_entry.id   AF-A0A9E6DEW6-F1
#
_cell.length_a   1.000
_cell.length_b   1.000
_cell.length_c   1.000
_cell.angle_alpha   90.00
_cell.angle_beta   90.00
_cell.angle_gamma   90.00
#
_symmetry.space_group_name_H-M   'P 1'
#
loop_
_entity.id
_entity.type
_entity.pdbx_description
1 polymer ?
#
loop_
_entity_poly.entity_id
_entity_poly.type
_entity_poly.pdbx_seq_one_letter_code
_entity_poly.pdbx_strand_id
1 'polypeptide(L)'
;MKSSPLPYHHTRMVPKRAGELSDGGSIYWVTRGIILVRQRIMDVREVTDRGGRKACELVFDPELIAVEPTPKRAFQGWRYLKPEDAPADLKQGSGTIEMPANLRAKLREAMVW
;
A
#
# COMPACT_ATOMS: atom_id res chain seq x y z
N MET A 1 -5.40 -17.05 23.33
CA MET A 1 -5.56 -15.72 22.71
C MET A 1 -6.06 -15.92 21.29
N LYS A 2 -7.25 -15.41 20.94
CA LYS A 2 -7.70 -15.44 19.53
C LYS A 2 -6.98 -14.29 18.83
N SER A 3 -5.97 -14.59 18.01
CA SER A 3 -5.40 -13.60 17.10
C SER A 3 -6.51 -13.14 16.17
N SER A 4 -6.81 -11.85 16.13
CA SER A 4 -7.67 -11.30 15.08
C SER A 4 -7.07 -11.67 13.71
N PRO A 5 -7.90 -11.95 12.69
CA PRO A 5 -7.39 -12.25 11.37
C PRO A 5 -6.64 -11.04 10.82
N LEU A 6 -5.44 -11.27 10.28
CA LEU A 6 -4.65 -10.23 9.62
C LEU A 6 -5.42 -9.68 8.40
N PRO A 7 -5.30 -8.38 8.07
CA PRO A 7 -5.88 -7.82 6.86
C PRO A 7 -5.35 -8.54 5.62
N TYR A 8 -6.19 -8.72 4.63
CA TYR A 8 -5.78 -9.34 3.37
C TYR A 8 -6.54 -8.76 2.18
N HIS A 9 -5.93 -8.87 0.99
CA HIS A 9 -6.59 -8.59 -0.28
C HIS A 9 -6.70 -9.87 -1.10
N HIS A 10 -7.93 -10.19 -1.52
CA HIS A 10 -8.20 -11.35 -2.33
C HIS A 10 -8.00 -11.05 -3.82
N THR A 11 -7.09 -11.76 -4.47
CA THR A 11 -6.80 -11.66 -5.91
C THR A 11 -7.09 -12.98 -6.61
N ARG A 12 -7.52 -12.92 -7.87
CA ARG A 12 -7.73 -14.15 -8.67
C ARG A 12 -6.40 -14.80 -9.10
N MET A 13 -5.40 -13.98 -9.36
CA MET A 13 -4.10 -14.43 -9.85
C MET A 13 -3.08 -14.40 -8.72
N VAL A 14 -2.33 -15.48 -8.58
CA VAL A 14 -1.17 -15.58 -7.67
C VAL A 14 -0.01 -14.79 -8.27
N PRO A 15 0.66 -13.90 -7.50
CA PRO A 15 1.84 -13.21 -7.99
C PRO A 15 2.97 -14.18 -8.33
N LYS A 16 3.54 -14.05 -9.54
CA LYS A 16 4.69 -14.88 -9.97
C LYS A 16 5.92 -14.75 -9.06
N ARG A 17 6.09 -13.61 -8.38
CA ARG A 17 7.22 -13.30 -7.48
C ARG A 17 6.78 -13.35 -6.01
N ALA A 18 5.91 -14.30 -5.65
CA ALA A 18 5.32 -14.40 -4.31
C ALA A 18 6.39 -14.45 -3.20
N GLY A 19 7.46 -15.23 -3.39
CA GLY A 19 8.55 -15.33 -2.40
C GLY A 19 9.24 -14.00 -2.11
N GLU A 20 9.47 -13.17 -3.14
CA GLU A 20 10.04 -11.83 -2.96
C GLU A 20 9.06 -10.87 -2.28
N LEU A 21 7.74 -11.08 -2.47
CA LEU A 21 6.73 -10.26 -1.81
C LEU A 21 6.65 -10.58 -0.31
N SER A 22 6.75 -11.85 0.08
CA SER A 22 6.75 -12.25 1.50
C SER A 22 8.10 -11.97 2.19
N ASP A 23 9.22 -11.93 1.44
CA ASP A 23 10.55 -11.61 1.96
C ASP A 23 10.79 -10.09 2.08
N GLY A 24 9.87 -9.40 2.75
CA GLY A 24 9.99 -7.96 3.03
C GLY A 24 9.39 -7.02 1.98
N GLY A 25 8.63 -7.55 1.02
CA GLY A 25 7.88 -6.74 0.06
C GLY A 25 6.76 -5.89 0.70
N SER A 26 6.23 -4.95 -0.08
CA SER A 26 5.11 -4.09 0.34
C SER A 26 4.15 -3.80 -0.80
N ILE A 27 2.88 -3.60 -0.46
CA ILE A 27 1.89 -3.02 -1.38
C ILE A 27 1.86 -1.51 -1.19
N TYR A 28 1.85 -0.78 -2.31
CA TYR A 28 1.75 0.69 -2.32
C TYR A 28 0.37 1.08 -2.85
N TRP A 29 -0.39 1.83 -2.06
CA TRP A 29 -1.78 2.13 -2.37
C TRP A 29 -1.90 3.44 -3.16
N VAL A 30 -2.47 3.34 -4.36
CA VAL A 30 -2.79 4.52 -5.19
C VAL A 30 -4.17 5.05 -4.83
N THR A 31 -4.23 6.21 -4.21
CA THR A 31 -5.47 6.92 -3.86
C THR A 31 -5.53 8.24 -4.61
N ARG A 32 -6.61 8.46 -5.38
CA ARG A 32 -6.80 9.67 -6.19
C ARG A 32 -5.60 10.05 -7.07
N GLY A 33 -4.89 9.04 -7.59
CA GLY A 33 -3.75 9.25 -8.49
C GLY A 33 -2.42 9.51 -7.78
N ILE A 34 -2.34 9.30 -6.46
CA ILE A 34 -1.14 9.52 -5.65
C ILE A 34 -0.91 8.30 -4.76
N ILE A 35 0.34 7.88 -4.60
CA ILE A 35 0.76 6.93 -3.57
C ILE A 35 1.02 7.71 -2.28
N LEU A 36 0.31 7.38 -1.21
CA LEU A 36 0.44 8.05 0.10
C LEU A 36 0.88 7.11 1.22
N VAL A 37 0.61 5.82 1.06
CA VAL A 37 0.88 4.81 2.08
C VAL A 37 1.31 3.50 1.45
N ARG A 38 2.11 2.74 2.20
CA ARG A 38 2.42 1.35 1.93
C ARG A 38 2.03 0.45 3.11
N GLN A 39 1.85 -0.83 2.81
CA GLN A 39 1.64 -1.88 3.79
C GLN A 39 2.59 -3.02 3.51
N ARG A 40 3.21 -3.57 4.56
CA ARG A 40 4.10 -4.73 4.41
C ARG A 40 3.27 -5.97 4.04
N ILE A 41 3.77 -6.74 3.08
CA ILE A 41 3.20 -8.06 2.76
C ILE A 41 3.85 -9.06 3.70
N MET A 42 3.02 -9.73 4.49
CA MET A 42 3.45 -10.72 5.48
C MET A 42 3.42 -12.13 4.91
N ASP A 43 2.48 -12.40 4.00
CA ASP A 43 2.27 -13.72 3.44
C ASP A 43 1.51 -13.64 2.10
N VAL A 44 1.68 -14.65 1.26
CA VAL A 44 0.96 -14.82 -0.01
C VAL A 44 0.37 -16.22 -0.01
N ARG A 45 -0.93 -16.31 0.26
CA ARG A 45 -1.62 -17.59 0.44
C ARG A 45 -2.39 -17.97 -0.81
N GLU A 46 -2.08 -19.12 -1.38
CA GLU A 46 -2.96 -19.71 -2.39
C GLU A 46 -4.20 -20.25 -1.70
N VAL A 47 -5.37 -19.83 -2.16
CA VAL A 47 -6.66 -20.27 -1.63
C VAL A 47 -7.54 -20.76 -2.76
N THR A 48 -8.51 -21.60 -2.43
CA THR A 48 -9.59 -21.95 -3.36
C THR A 48 -10.80 -21.13 -3.01
N ASP A 49 -11.33 -20.38 -3.99
CA ASP A 49 -12.54 -19.59 -3.78
C ASP A 49 -13.76 -20.49 -3.56
N ARG A 50 -14.89 -19.90 -3.14
CA ARG A 50 -16.14 -20.65 -2.91
C ARG A 50 -16.67 -21.38 -4.14
N GLY A 51 -16.20 -21.04 -5.34
CA GLY A 51 -16.56 -21.66 -6.61
C GLY A 51 -15.54 -22.69 -7.09
N GLY A 52 -14.58 -23.10 -6.25
CA GLY A 52 -13.57 -24.10 -6.62
C GLY A 52 -12.44 -23.55 -7.50
N ARG A 53 -12.36 -22.24 -7.70
CA ARG A 53 -11.29 -21.64 -8.53
C ARG A 53 -10.09 -21.29 -7.67
N LYS A 54 -8.90 -21.44 -8.26
CA LYS A 54 -7.66 -20.95 -7.65
C LYS A 54 -7.73 -19.43 -7.50
N ALA A 55 -7.37 -18.96 -6.32
CA ALA A 55 -7.26 -17.56 -5.94
C ALA A 55 -6.08 -17.39 -4.98
N CYS A 56 -5.86 -16.16 -4.54
CA CYS A 56 -4.74 -15.79 -3.71
C CYS A 56 -5.18 -14.74 -2.68
N GLU A 57 -4.66 -14.82 -1.47
CA GLU A 57 -4.77 -13.78 -0.46
C GLU A 57 -3.40 -13.16 -0.23
N LEU A 58 -3.28 -11.86 -0.50
CA LEU A 58 -2.13 -11.06 -0.08
C LEU A 58 -2.39 -10.63 1.35
N VAL A 59 -1.64 -11.18 2.30
CA VAL A 59 -1.83 -10.90 3.73
C VAL A 59 -0.90 -9.78 4.13
N PHE A 60 -1.43 -8.79 4.84
CA PHE A 60 -0.73 -7.57 5.18
C PHE A 60 -0.50 -7.46 6.68
N ASP A 61 0.54 -6.70 7.02
CA ASP A 61 0.68 -6.12 8.34
C ASP A 61 -0.47 -5.11 8.56
N PRO A 62 -1.15 -5.11 9.73
CA PRO A 62 -2.17 -4.12 10.04
C PRO A 62 -1.67 -2.67 10.00
N GLU A 63 -0.38 -2.43 10.19
CA GLU A 63 0.20 -1.09 10.18
C GLU A 63 0.30 -0.50 8.77
N LEU A 64 -0.24 0.72 8.60
CA LEU A 64 -0.05 1.55 7.41
C LEU A 64 1.15 2.47 7.63
N ILE A 65 2.11 2.40 6.71
CA ILE A 65 3.31 3.24 6.73
C ILE A 65 3.13 4.36 5.71
N ALA A 66 3.19 5.61 6.18
CA ALA A 66 3.12 6.78 5.31
C ALA A 66 4.39 6.90 4.47
N VAL A 67 4.23 7.27 3.20
CA VAL A 67 5.35 7.45 2.26
C VAL A 67 5.27 8.81 1.58
N GLU A 68 6.36 9.25 0.97
CA GLU A 68 6.39 10.50 0.23
C GLU A 68 5.32 10.53 -0.88
N PRO A 69 4.45 11.56 -0.93
CA PRO A 69 3.39 11.64 -1.93
C PRO A 69 3.93 11.57 -3.36
N THR A 70 3.63 10.46 -4.04
CA THR A 70 4.19 10.19 -5.37
C THR A 70 3.07 10.01 -6.41
N PRO A 71 3.01 10.82 -7.48
CA PRO A 71 2.01 10.67 -8.52
C PRO A 71 2.06 9.29 -9.18
N LYS A 72 0.92 8.59 -9.22
CA LYS A 72 0.78 7.30 -9.89
C LYS A 72 -0.63 7.15 -10.46
N ARG A 73 -0.74 6.91 -11.76
CA ARG A 73 -2.05 6.71 -12.41
C ARG A 73 -2.78 5.52 -11.80
N ALA A 74 -4.08 5.68 -11.52
CA ALA A 74 -4.92 4.58 -11.07
C ALA A 74 -5.03 3.47 -12.13
N PHE A 75 -4.98 2.22 -11.69
CA PHE A 75 -5.16 1.04 -12.52
C PHE A 75 -5.91 -0.04 -11.74
N GLN A 76 -6.48 -1.01 -12.45
CA GLN A 76 -7.20 -2.11 -11.83
C GLN A 76 -6.24 -3.26 -11.48
N GLY A 77 -6.31 -3.73 -10.24
CA GLY A 77 -5.47 -4.81 -9.71
C GLY A 77 -4.13 -4.29 -9.20
N TRP A 78 -3.10 -5.13 -9.27
CA TRP A 78 -1.75 -4.80 -8.81
C TRP A 78 -0.74 -4.92 -9.97
N ARG A 79 0.39 -4.22 -9.82
CA ARG A 79 1.55 -4.27 -10.73
C ARG A 79 2.81 -4.24 -9.88
N TYR A 80 3.88 -4.88 -10.36
CA TYR A 80 5.17 -4.75 -9.69
C TYR A 80 5.66 -3.31 -9.80
N LEU A 81 6.13 -2.78 -8.67
CA LEU A 81 6.86 -1.53 -8.59
C LEU A 81 8.34 -1.89 -8.52
N LYS A 82 9.19 -1.17 -9.26
CA LYS A 82 10.63 -1.38 -9.16
C LYS A 82 11.13 -0.76 -7.85
N PRO A 83 12.17 -1.32 -7.20
CA PRO A 83 12.71 -0.76 -5.96
C PRO A 83 13.09 0.72 -6.06
N GLU A 84 13.63 1.15 -7.20
CA GLU A 84 14.01 2.54 -7.46
C GLU A 84 12.82 3.50 -7.60
N ASP A 85 11.63 2.99 -7.92
CA ASP A 85 10.39 3.77 -8.04
C ASP A 85 9.58 3.77 -6.73
N ALA A 86 10.05 3.08 -5.70
CA ALA A 86 9.36 2.98 -4.41
C ALA A 86 9.53 4.28 -3.62
N PRO A 87 8.43 4.97 -3.26
CA PRO A 87 8.52 6.19 -2.44
C PRO A 87 9.13 5.89 -1.08
N ALA A 88 9.92 6.82 -0.55
CA ALA A 88 10.54 6.69 0.75
C ALA A 88 9.51 6.80 1.89
N ASP A 89 9.77 6.11 3.00
CA ASP A 89 8.95 6.23 4.21
C ASP A 89 9.04 7.64 4.80
N LEU A 90 7.88 8.23 5.10
CA LEU A 90 7.82 9.42 5.92
C LEU A 90 8.14 9.02 7.35
N LYS A 91 9.19 9.60 7.93
CA LYS A 91 9.51 9.43 9.34
C LYS A 91 8.31 9.91 10.16
N GLN A 92 7.73 9.05 11.00
CA GLN A 92 6.79 9.48 12.04
C GLN A 92 7.51 10.53 12.90
N GLY A 93 7.20 11.81 12.69
CA GLY A 93 7.83 12.93 13.40
C GLY A 93 8.33 14.09 12.56
N SER A 94 8.30 14.05 11.22
CA SER A 94 8.63 15.23 10.40
C SER A 94 7.45 16.22 10.31
N GLY A 95 7.24 16.95 11.41
CA GLY A 95 6.72 18.31 11.39
C GLY A 95 5.21 18.46 11.49
N THR A 96 4.70 18.66 12.70
CA THR A 96 3.88 19.86 12.94
C THR A 96 4.74 21.08 12.64
N ILE A 97 4.99 21.34 11.37
CA ILE A 97 5.29 22.70 10.94
C ILE A 97 4.01 23.45 11.32
N GLU A 98 4.11 24.48 12.15
CA GLU A 98 3.03 25.46 12.29
C GLU A 98 2.85 26.11 10.92
N MET A 99 2.09 25.43 10.05
CA MET A 99 1.85 25.86 8.69
C MET A 99 0.92 27.06 8.76
N PRO A 100 1.36 28.25 8.32
CA PRO A 100 0.51 29.43 8.30
C PRO A 100 -0.78 29.15 7.53
N ALA A 101 -1.90 29.72 8.00
CA ALA A 101 -3.24 29.39 7.48
C ALA A 101 -3.36 29.59 5.96
N ASN A 102 -2.64 30.57 5.40
CA ASN A 102 -2.60 30.83 3.96
C ASN A 102 -1.89 29.71 3.17
N LEU A 103 -0.85 29.08 3.73
CA LEU A 103 -0.14 27.96 3.10
C LEU A 103 -0.97 26.68 3.18
N ARG A 104 -1.68 26.46 4.29
CA ARG A 104 -2.67 25.36 4.41
C ARG A 104 -3.80 25.50 3.37
N ALA A 105 -4.31 26.71 3.17
CA ALA A 105 -5.35 26.98 2.18
C ALA A 105 -4.86 26.69 0.75
N LYS A 106 -3.66 27.16 0.40
CA LYS A 106 -3.05 26.94 -0.93
C LYS A 106 -2.73 25.46 -1.19
N LEU A 107 -2.28 24.71 -0.18
CA LEU A 107 -2.03 23.27 -0.32
C LEU A 107 -3.32 22.47 -0.50
N ARG A 108 -4.41 22.85 0.21
CA ARG A 108 -5.74 22.25 0.00
C ARG A 108 -6.30 22.54 -1.39
N GLU A 109 -6.07 23.75 -1.90
CA GLU A 109 -6.45 24.15 -3.25
C GLU A 109 -5.65 23.40 -4.34
N ALA A 110 -4.36 23.16 -4.10
CA ALA A 110 -3.48 22.44 -5.00
C ALA A 110 -3.67 20.90 -4.97
N MET A 111 -4.57 20.37 -4.13
CA MET A 111 -4.76 18.93 -3.87
C MET A 111 -3.47 18.17 -3.54
N VAL A 112 -2.48 18.84 -2.95
CA VAL A 112 -1.27 18.21 -2.43
C VAL A 112 -1.54 17.83 -0.98
N TRP A 113 -2.23 16.70 -0.79
CA TRP A 113 -2.46 16.09 0.53
C TRP A 113 -2.53 14.57 0.40
#